data_AF-A0A954SNJ9-F1
#
_entry.id   AF-A0A954SNJ9-F1
#
_cell.length_a   1.000
_cell.length_b   1.000
_cell.length_c   1.000
_cell.angle_alpha   90.00
_cell.angle_beta   90.00
_cell.angle_gamma   90.00
#
_symmetry.space_group_name_H-M   'P 1'
#
loop_
_entity.id
_entity.type
_entity.pdbx_description
1 polymer ?
#
loop_
_entity_poly.entity_id
_entity_poly.type
_entity_poly.pdbx_seq_one_letter_code
_entity_poly.pdbx_strand_id
1 'polypeptide(L)'
;MKLQVMKGSTSVRLMVFVADSSSTTGAGLTGLSSSTSGLKWTYWRGDIGNSGGVAVTLAAGTRGTWGSGGIVEIDGTNMPGWYEIGVPNNALATGADSVGMHLMGATNMAPLPLEIQLTGFDPNNATSLGLANLDATISSRLSAASYTAADNAGIAAIKERTDRLPDSPAGVGAAMTIEDGAISDESFTLPTVGSGPATGLLGRMEQVWRYFFKKATLGGGVLRTYADDGTTVLTSQTVSDNGQTQTRGEAA
;
A
#
# COMPACT_ATOMS: atom_id res chain seq x y z
N MET A 1 -3.10 32.45 25.74
CA MET A 1 -2.43 31.59 24.74
C MET A 1 -0.94 31.71 24.98
N LYS A 2 -0.21 30.58 25.06
CA LYS A 2 1.25 30.58 25.26
C LYS A 2 1.93 30.63 23.89
N LEU A 3 2.96 31.47 23.74
CA LEU A 3 3.70 31.55 22.48
C LEU A 3 4.57 30.29 22.29
N GLN A 4 4.63 29.77 21.07
CA GLN A 4 5.45 28.61 20.71
C GLN A 4 6.62 29.03 19.83
N VAL A 5 7.82 28.58 20.18
CA VAL A 5 9.07 28.83 19.45
C VAL A 5 9.84 27.52 19.36
N MET A 6 10.51 27.24 18.24
CA MET A 6 11.35 26.05 18.12
C MET A 6 12.55 26.12 19.07
N LYS A 7 12.91 25.00 19.70
CA LYS A 7 14.13 24.87 20.49
C LYS A 7 15.37 25.19 19.64
N GLY A 8 16.26 26.00 20.18
CA GLY A 8 17.48 26.43 19.48
C GLY A 8 17.26 27.54 18.46
N SER A 9 16.06 28.10 18.33
CA SER A 9 15.83 29.28 17.49
C SER A 9 16.74 30.44 17.91
N THR A 10 17.32 31.10 16.92
CA THR A 10 18.11 32.31 17.10
C THR A 10 17.35 33.53 16.58
N SER A 11 17.70 34.71 17.08
CA SER A 11 17.21 35.98 16.54
C SER A 11 15.69 36.19 16.65
N VAL A 12 15.08 35.67 17.72
CA VAL A 12 13.64 35.78 17.97
C VAL A 12 13.31 37.13 18.60
N ARG A 13 12.35 37.83 18.00
CA ARG A 13 11.82 39.12 18.46
C ARG A 13 10.39 38.93 18.92
N LEU A 14 10.03 39.55 20.04
CA LEU A 14 8.70 39.50 20.59
C LEU A 14 8.13 40.89 20.79
N MET A 15 6.82 41.01 20.63
CA MET A 15 6.08 42.21 20.99
C MET A 15 5.49 41.99 22.37
N VAL A 16 5.74 42.92 23.29
CA VAL A 16 5.23 42.85 24.66
C VAL A 16 4.56 44.16 25.04
N PHE A 17 3.51 44.06 25.85
CA PHE A 17 2.81 45.21 26.40
C PHE A 17 3.23 45.41 27.85
N VAL A 18 3.67 46.62 28.18
CA VAL A 18 4.02 47.03 29.54
C VAL A 18 2.93 47.96 30.05
N ALA A 19 2.18 47.50 31.06
CA ALA A 19 1.15 48.31 31.70
C ALA A 19 1.76 49.32 32.69
N ASP A 20 1.17 50.52 32.73
CA ASP A 20 1.44 51.51 33.75
C ASP A 20 0.67 51.17 35.03
N SER A 21 1.39 50.80 36.08
CA SER A 21 0.81 50.44 37.39
C SER A 21 0.19 51.62 38.13
N SER A 22 0.48 52.85 37.72
CA SER A 22 -0.14 54.07 38.25
C SER A 22 -1.44 54.44 37.53
N SER A 23 -1.70 53.83 36.36
CA SER A 23 -2.90 54.09 35.57
C SER A 23 -4.11 53.32 36.11
N THR A 24 -5.21 54.04 36.33
CA THR A 24 -6.51 53.44 36.71
C THR A 24 -7.35 53.00 35.51
N THR A 25 -6.93 53.34 34.29
CA THR A 25 -7.61 53.02 33.04
C THR A 25 -6.89 51.94 32.22
N GLY A 26 -5.79 51.40 32.74
CA GLY A 26 -4.99 50.37 32.07
C GLY A 26 -4.12 50.90 30.93
N ALA A 27 -3.66 52.16 31.02
CA ALA A 27 -2.74 52.73 30.03
C ALA A 27 -1.41 51.97 29.97
N GLY A 28 -0.77 51.98 28.81
CA GLY A 28 0.57 51.44 28.63
C GLY A 28 1.65 52.43 29.09
N LEU A 29 2.69 51.92 29.74
CA LEU A 29 3.83 52.72 30.19
C LEU A 29 4.78 53.01 29.03
N THR A 30 4.96 54.28 28.68
CA THR A 30 5.82 54.72 27.57
C THR A 30 7.20 55.16 28.04
N GLY A 31 8.15 55.26 27.09
CA GLY A 31 9.48 55.84 27.34
C GLY A 31 10.48 54.95 28.09
N LEU A 32 10.25 53.63 28.17
CA LEU A 32 11.26 52.71 28.70
C LEU A 32 12.42 52.54 27.71
N SER A 33 13.65 52.45 28.23
CA SER A 33 14.87 52.17 27.48
C SER A 33 15.76 51.19 28.23
N SER A 34 16.82 50.69 27.59
CA SER A 34 17.80 49.82 28.25
C SER A 34 18.49 50.44 29.46
N SER A 35 18.46 51.77 29.56
CA SER A 35 19.08 52.55 30.65
C SER A 35 18.06 53.02 31.70
N THR A 36 16.78 52.62 31.59
CA THR A 36 15.77 52.98 32.58
C THR A 36 16.15 52.41 33.95
N SER A 37 16.25 53.29 34.94
CA SER A 37 16.59 52.89 36.31
C SER A 37 15.62 51.85 36.85
N GLY A 38 16.16 50.80 37.48
CA GLY A 38 15.39 49.72 38.07
C GLY A 38 14.85 48.68 37.09
N LEU A 39 14.88 48.93 35.76
CA LEU A 39 14.44 47.95 34.78
C LEU A 39 15.31 46.71 34.84
N LYS A 40 14.68 45.56 35.02
CA LYS A 40 15.29 44.24 35.09
C LYS A 40 14.56 43.31 34.16
N TRP A 41 15.33 42.52 33.42
CA TRP A 41 14.82 41.41 32.64
C TRP A 41 15.55 40.15 33.07
N THR A 42 14.79 39.14 33.48
CA THR A 42 15.31 37.83 33.86
C THR A 42 14.60 36.73 33.07
N TYR A 43 15.27 35.60 32.91
CA TYR A 43 14.65 34.38 32.41
C TYR A 43 15.07 33.16 33.23
N TRP A 44 14.25 32.13 33.20
CA TRP A 44 14.52 30.84 33.82
C TRP A 44 14.07 29.72 32.89
N ARG A 45 14.82 28.62 32.92
CA ARG A 45 14.55 27.42 32.13
C ARG A 45 14.65 26.18 33.02
N GLY A 46 13.94 25.12 32.67
CA GLY A 46 13.96 23.88 33.46
C GLY A 46 15.31 23.15 33.52
N ASP A 47 16.21 23.42 32.56
CA ASP A 47 17.50 22.74 32.40
C ASP A 47 18.64 23.34 33.23
N ILE A 48 18.46 24.52 33.84
CA ILE A 48 19.49 25.15 34.68
C ILE A 48 19.51 24.63 36.13
N GLY A 49 18.75 23.57 36.43
CA GLY A 49 18.74 22.88 37.71
C GLY A 49 18.25 23.75 38.87
N ASN A 50 18.91 23.64 40.03
CA ASN A 50 18.59 24.44 41.23
C ASN A 50 19.09 25.90 41.16
N SER A 51 19.60 26.35 39.99
CA SER A 51 20.01 27.74 39.81
C SER A 51 18.79 28.66 39.71
N GLY A 52 18.91 29.86 40.28
CA GLY A 52 17.89 30.91 40.13
C GLY A 52 17.80 31.44 38.69
N GLY A 53 16.87 32.37 38.46
CA GLY A 53 16.73 33.04 37.17
C GLY A 53 18.00 33.78 36.74
N VAL A 54 18.30 33.75 35.44
CA VAL A 54 19.44 34.41 34.81
C VAL A 54 19.04 35.84 34.44
N ALA A 55 19.88 36.81 34.81
CA ALA A 55 19.71 38.19 34.41
C ALA A 55 20.11 38.40 32.94
N VAL A 56 19.29 39.13 32.20
CA VAL A 56 19.59 39.56 30.83
C VAL A 56 20.32 40.89 30.88
N THR A 57 21.46 40.98 30.20
CA THR A 57 22.10 42.26 29.93
C THR A 57 21.23 43.06 28.96
N LEU A 58 20.62 44.13 29.46
CA LEU A 58 19.78 45.01 28.65
C LEU A 58 20.63 45.79 27.64
N ALA A 59 20.13 45.88 26.41
CA ALA A 59 20.77 46.62 25.34
C ALA A 59 19.74 47.52 24.64
N ALA A 60 20.21 48.59 24.01
CA ALA A 60 19.34 49.42 23.17
C ALA A 60 18.87 48.58 21.97
N GLY A 61 17.55 48.50 21.76
CA GLY A 61 16.96 47.85 20.60
C GLY A 61 16.86 48.79 19.40
N THR A 62 16.74 48.21 18.21
CA THR A 62 16.34 48.93 16.99
C THR A 62 15.12 48.21 16.43
N ARG A 63 14.01 48.93 16.21
CA ARG A 63 12.77 48.32 15.70
C ARG A 63 13.04 47.52 14.43
N GLY A 64 12.50 46.31 14.33
CA GLY A 64 12.72 45.44 13.18
C GLY A 64 14.02 44.62 13.23
N THR A 65 14.96 44.96 14.12
CA THR A 65 16.28 44.34 14.18
C THR A 65 16.48 43.62 15.51
N TRP A 66 16.86 42.35 15.43
CA TRP A 66 17.14 41.58 16.63
C TRP A 66 18.48 42.02 17.23
N GLY A 67 18.49 42.25 18.54
CA GLY A 67 19.69 42.35 19.37
C GLY A 67 19.43 41.64 20.69
N SER A 68 20.39 40.86 21.18
CA SER A 68 20.23 40.13 22.44
C SER A 68 20.00 41.09 23.62
N GLY A 69 18.89 40.93 24.34
CA GLY A 69 18.52 41.83 25.43
C GLY A 69 18.06 43.22 24.96
N GLY A 70 17.86 43.39 23.65
CA GLY A 70 17.38 44.63 23.05
C GLY A 70 15.97 44.96 23.52
N ILE A 71 15.72 46.22 23.88
CA ILE A 71 14.38 46.76 24.14
C ILE A 71 14.19 48.06 23.37
N VAL A 72 13.07 48.21 22.70
CA VAL A 72 12.71 49.43 21.96
C VAL A 72 11.21 49.64 21.95
N GLU A 73 10.78 50.88 22.20
CA GLU A 73 9.37 51.27 22.08
C GLU A 73 8.93 51.22 20.61
N ILE A 74 7.76 50.61 20.37
CA ILE A 74 7.19 50.52 19.03
C ILE A 74 6.64 51.88 18.62
N ASP A 75 5.69 52.41 19.40
CA ASP A 75 5.07 53.72 19.17
C ASP A 75 4.46 54.25 20.49
N GLY A 76 5.00 55.34 21.03
CA GLY A 76 4.51 55.94 22.29
C GLY A 76 3.18 56.72 22.18
N THR A 77 2.68 56.96 20.96
CA THR A 77 1.48 57.77 20.71
C THR A 77 0.28 56.92 20.31
N ASN A 78 0.44 56.07 19.30
CA ASN A 78 -0.65 55.26 18.74
C ASN A 78 -0.75 53.87 19.39
N MET A 79 0.36 53.37 19.97
CA MET A 79 0.40 52.08 20.66
C MET A 79 1.15 52.19 22.01
N PRO A 80 0.73 53.10 22.90
CA PRO A 80 1.46 53.34 24.15
C PRO A 80 1.62 52.05 24.96
N GLY A 81 2.84 51.81 25.47
CA GLY A 81 3.20 50.62 26.23
C GLY A 81 3.59 49.39 25.41
N TRP A 82 3.52 49.42 24.08
CA TRP A 82 4.01 48.33 23.24
C TRP A 82 5.51 48.46 22.93
N TYR A 83 6.26 47.40 23.22
CA TYR A 83 7.69 47.30 22.98
C TYR A 83 8.03 46.09 22.14
N GLU A 84 9.08 46.21 21.34
CA GLU A 84 9.76 45.09 20.71
C GLU A 84 10.97 44.72 21.56
N ILE A 85 11.09 43.42 21.87
CA ILE A 85 12.21 42.87 22.64
C ILE A 85 12.96 41.81 21.83
N GLY A 86 14.29 41.83 21.93
CA GLY A 86 15.16 40.82 21.34
C GLY A 86 15.52 39.76 22.37
N VAL A 87 14.89 38.59 22.27
CA VAL A 87 15.08 37.50 23.23
C VAL A 87 16.52 36.97 23.13
N PRO A 88 17.25 36.81 24.26
CA PRO A 88 18.59 36.22 24.23
C PRO A 88 18.55 34.78 23.69
N ASN A 89 19.45 34.43 22.77
CA ASN A 89 19.48 33.09 22.16
C ASN A 89 19.62 31.96 23.21
N ASN A 90 20.38 32.20 24.29
CA ASN A 90 20.55 31.24 25.38
C ASN A 90 19.23 30.93 26.11
N ALA A 91 18.28 31.88 26.13
CA ALA A 91 16.95 31.65 26.69
C ALA A 91 16.15 30.63 25.86
N LEU A 92 16.45 30.51 24.57
CA LEU A 92 15.79 29.64 23.60
C LEU A 92 16.60 28.39 23.24
N ALA A 93 17.75 28.17 23.87
CA ALA A 93 18.61 27.00 23.62
C ALA A 93 17.86 25.67 23.72
N THR A 94 18.43 24.59 23.18
CA THR A 94 17.93 23.23 23.44
C THR A 94 18.14 22.85 24.92
N GLY A 95 17.39 21.88 25.44
CA GLY A 95 17.53 21.38 26.83
C GLY A 95 16.28 21.53 27.70
N ALA A 96 15.46 22.57 27.48
CA ALA A 96 14.20 22.79 28.21
C ALA A 96 12.97 22.78 27.28
N ASP A 97 11.78 22.60 27.85
CA ASP A 97 10.48 22.62 27.15
C ASP A 97 9.75 23.98 27.26
N SER A 98 10.20 24.83 28.16
CA SER A 98 9.69 26.19 28.30
C SER A 98 10.75 27.12 28.87
N VAL A 99 10.54 28.41 28.64
CA VAL A 99 11.28 29.49 29.28
C VAL A 99 10.28 30.46 29.90
N GLY A 100 10.45 30.69 31.20
CA GLY A 100 9.76 31.75 31.93
C GLY A 100 10.62 33.00 31.89
N MET A 101 10.02 34.14 31.61
CA MET A 101 10.70 35.42 31.46
C MET A 101 9.94 36.47 32.28
N HIS A 102 10.66 37.43 32.83
CA HIS A 102 10.05 38.46 33.63
C HIS A 102 10.76 39.79 33.44
N LEU A 103 10.02 40.80 32.99
CA LEU A 103 10.46 42.19 32.95
C LEU A 103 9.79 42.97 34.09
N MET A 104 10.57 43.72 34.88
CA MET A 104 10.07 44.39 36.09
C MET A 104 10.99 45.52 36.57
N GLY A 105 10.53 46.28 37.55
CA GLY A 105 11.36 47.11 38.43
C GLY A 105 11.54 48.56 38.01
N ALA A 106 11.14 48.94 36.79
CA ALA A 106 11.06 50.34 36.41
C ALA A 106 9.93 51.05 37.18
N THR A 107 10.07 52.35 37.43
CA THR A 107 9.02 53.16 38.07
C THR A 107 7.72 53.06 37.28
N ASN A 108 6.61 52.86 37.98
CA ASN A 108 5.25 52.71 37.41
C ASN A 108 5.09 51.50 36.47
N MET A 109 6.05 50.57 36.40
CA MET A 109 5.93 49.38 35.59
C MET A 109 5.20 48.28 36.35
N ALA A 110 4.08 47.81 35.81
CA ALA A 110 3.49 46.56 36.27
C ALA A 110 4.43 45.38 35.93
N PRO A 111 4.64 44.42 36.85
CA PRO A 111 5.44 43.22 36.57
C PRO A 111 4.90 42.46 35.35
N LEU A 112 5.77 42.14 34.40
CA LEU A 112 5.42 41.49 33.13
C LEU A 112 6.00 40.06 33.08
N PRO A 113 5.27 39.04 33.57
CA PRO A 113 5.62 37.65 33.36
C PRO A 113 5.24 37.22 31.93
N LEU A 114 6.16 36.56 31.25
CA LEU A 114 6.01 35.96 29.93
C LEU A 114 6.44 34.49 30.02
N GLU A 115 5.70 33.61 29.37
CA GLU A 115 6.14 32.23 29.20
C GLU A 115 6.11 31.83 27.72
N ILE A 116 7.21 31.24 27.26
CA ILE A 116 7.34 30.71 25.90
C ILE A 116 7.48 29.19 26.01
N GLN A 117 6.71 28.47 25.20
CA GLN A 117 6.87 27.04 25.02
C GLN A 117 7.93 26.78 23.95
N LEU A 118 8.88 25.90 24.24
CA LEU A 118 9.93 25.50 23.32
C LEU A 118 9.58 24.16 22.68
N THR A 119 9.25 24.17 21.38
CA THR A 119 8.81 22.99 20.64
C THR A 119 9.97 22.32 19.88
N GLY A 120 9.85 21.01 19.61
CA GLY A 120 10.83 20.28 18.78
C GLY A 120 10.68 20.50 17.27
N PHE A 121 9.64 21.23 16.86
CA PHE A 121 9.33 21.57 15.48
C PHE A 121 9.11 23.09 15.36
N ASP A 122 9.28 23.62 14.16
CA ASP A 122 8.95 25.01 13.84
C ASP A 122 7.51 25.11 13.33
N PRO A 123 6.59 25.75 14.09
CA PRO A 123 5.21 25.94 13.68
C PRO A 123 5.05 26.86 12.46
N ASN A 124 6.08 27.64 12.09
CA ASN A 124 6.04 28.58 10.96
C ASN A 124 6.78 28.07 9.72
N ASN A 125 7.26 26.82 9.73
CA ASN A 125 7.96 26.25 8.57
C ASN A 125 7.00 25.98 7.42
N ALA A 126 7.12 26.78 6.36
CA ALA A 126 6.24 26.76 5.20
C ALA A 126 6.29 25.47 4.35
N THR A 127 7.35 24.66 4.47
CA THR A 127 7.53 23.49 3.59
C THR A 127 6.88 22.22 4.09
N SER A 128 6.79 22.03 5.42
CA SER A 128 6.24 20.78 5.95
C SER A 128 5.69 20.88 7.38
N LEU A 129 5.58 22.06 7.99
CA LEU A 129 5.34 22.19 9.44
C LEU A 129 6.31 21.31 10.29
N GLY A 130 7.48 20.96 9.73
CA GLY A 130 8.44 20.04 10.34
C GLY A 130 8.18 18.53 10.11
N LEU A 131 7.20 18.14 9.27
CA LEU A 131 6.85 16.74 8.97
C LEU A 131 7.64 16.12 7.81
N ALA A 132 8.87 16.58 7.54
CA ALA A 132 9.72 16.04 6.45
C ALA A 132 9.87 14.50 6.47
N ASN A 133 9.68 13.86 7.63
CA ASN A 133 9.74 12.41 7.78
C ASN A 133 8.52 11.66 7.19
N LEU A 134 7.37 12.33 7.00
CA LEU A 134 6.25 11.76 6.26
C LEU A 134 6.59 11.57 4.78
N ASP A 135 7.32 12.53 4.19
CA ASP A 135 7.71 12.48 2.79
C ASP A 135 8.80 11.43 2.53
N ALA A 136 9.76 11.26 3.45
CA ALA A 136 10.78 10.22 3.34
C ALA A 136 10.18 8.80 3.36
N THR A 137 9.16 8.55 4.18
CA THR A 137 8.49 7.25 4.25
C THR A 137 7.62 7.00 3.01
N ILE A 138 6.99 8.03 2.46
CA ILE A 138 6.22 7.93 1.20
C ILE A 138 7.16 7.72 0.01
N SER A 139 8.32 8.39 -0.03
CA SER A 139 9.35 8.21 -1.06
C SER A 139 10.08 6.87 -0.98
N SER A 140 10.07 6.20 0.19
CA SER A 140 10.55 4.82 0.34
C SER A 140 9.58 3.77 -0.22
N ARG A 141 8.30 4.12 -0.42
CA ARG A 141 7.40 3.31 -1.24
C ARG A 141 7.81 3.56 -2.67
N LEU A 142 8.39 2.54 -3.31
CA LEU A 142 8.83 2.54 -4.71
C LEU A 142 7.97 3.50 -5.54
N SER A 143 8.56 4.62 -5.95
CA SER A 143 7.88 5.62 -6.77
C SER A 143 7.21 4.92 -7.94
N ALA A 144 5.97 5.29 -8.27
CA ALA A 144 5.27 4.71 -9.43
C ALA A 144 6.11 4.84 -10.72
N ALA A 145 6.99 5.85 -10.81
CA ALA A 145 7.92 6.04 -11.92
C ALA A 145 9.10 5.06 -11.94
N SER A 146 9.44 4.43 -10.80
CA SER A 146 10.51 3.43 -10.67
C SER A 146 9.95 2.00 -10.56
N TYR A 147 8.63 1.83 -10.54
CA TYR A 147 7.99 0.52 -10.60
C TYR A 147 7.84 0.07 -12.04
N THR A 148 8.60 -0.96 -12.42
CA THR A 148 8.30 -1.76 -13.61
C THR A 148 7.49 -2.97 -13.17
N ALA A 149 6.25 -3.06 -13.65
CA ALA A 149 5.42 -4.24 -13.38
C ALA A 149 6.08 -5.51 -13.95
N ALA A 150 5.86 -6.65 -13.28
CA ALA A 150 6.24 -7.93 -13.85
C ALA A 150 5.49 -8.17 -15.18
N ASP A 151 6.08 -9.00 -16.06
CA ASP A 151 5.45 -9.40 -17.32
C ASP A 151 4.26 -10.35 -17.06
N ASN A 152 3.14 -9.77 -16.64
CA ASN A 152 1.93 -10.51 -16.31
C ASN A 152 1.36 -11.26 -17.52
N ALA A 153 1.58 -10.75 -18.74
CA ALA A 153 1.15 -11.41 -19.97
C ALA A 153 1.97 -12.68 -20.23
N GLY A 154 3.30 -12.60 -20.12
CA GLY A 154 4.18 -13.77 -20.19
C GLY A 154 3.88 -14.80 -19.12
N ILE A 155 3.66 -14.36 -17.87
CA ILE A 155 3.30 -15.24 -16.75
C ILE A 155 1.98 -15.96 -17.00
N ALA A 156 0.96 -15.27 -17.50
CA ALA A 156 -0.33 -15.88 -17.84
C ALA A 156 -0.18 -16.93 -18.95
N ALA A 157 0.60 -16.65 -19.99
CA ALA A 157 0.86 -17.58 -21.09
C ALA A 157 1.68 -18.82 -20.66
N ILE A 158 2.55 -18.68 -19.66
CA ILE A 158 3.27 -19.81 -19.04
C ILE A 158 2.31 -20.65 -18.20
N LYS A 159 1.44 -20.00 -17.41
CA LYS A 159 0.43 -20.70 -16.60
C LYS A 159 -0.48 -21.56 -17.48
N GLU A 160 -1.01 -21.01 -18.57
CA GLU A 160 -1.88 -21.76 -19.49
C GLU A 160 -1.19 -23.02 -20.05
N ARG A 161 0.10 -22.93 -20.38
CA ARG A 161 0.87 -24.10 -20.83
C ARG A 161 1.11 -25.11 -19.71
N THR A 162 1.37 -24.64 -18.51
CA THR A 162 1.65 -25.49 -17.33
C THR A 162 0.38 -26.19 -16.85
N ASP A 163 -0.77 -25.53 -16.90
CA ASP A 163 -2.08 -26.10 -16.56
C ASP A 163 -2.48 -27.28 -17.48
N ARG A 164 -1.82 -27.42 -18.64
CA ARG A 164 -2.02 -28.56 -19.56
C ARG A 164 -1.12 -29.76 -19.24
N LEU A 165 -0.20 -29.61 -18.29
CA LEU A 165 0.64 -30.72 -17.85
C LEU A 165 -0.13 -31.55 -16.81
N PRO A 166 0.04 -32.89 -16.80
CA PRO A 166 -0.46 -33.70 -15.70
C PRO A 166 0.30 -33.37 -14.40
N ASP A 167 -0.31 -33.61 -13.24
CA ASP A 167 0.26 -33.31 -11.92
C ASP A 167 1.63 -33.98 -11.66
N SER A 168 1.89 -35.12 -12.32
CA SER A 168 3.15 -35.83 -12.28
C SER A 168 3.62 -36.18 -13.70
N PRO A 169 4.24 -35.24 -14.42
CA PRO A 169 4.72 -35.49 -15.78
C PRO A 169 5.88 -36.50 -15.77
N ALA A 170 6.02 -37.25 -16.87
CA ALA A 170 7.13 -38.18 -17.03
C ALA A 170 8.48 -37.45 -16.92
N GLY A 171 9.41 -38.02 -16.15
CA GLY A 171 10.77 -37.49 -16.03
C GLY A 171 11.56 -37.55 -17.34
N VAL A 172 12.66 -36.78 -17.41
CA VAL A 172 13.53 -36.78 -18.59
C VAL A 172 14.10 -38.20 -18.82
N GLY A 173 13.89 -38.74 -20.02
CA GLY A 173 14.31 -40.10 -20.37
C GLY A 173 13.37 -41.22 -19.91
N ALA A 174 12.30 -40.89 -19.15
CA ALA A 174 11.23 -41.84 -18.86
C ALA A 174 10.25 -41.92 -20.04
N ALA A 175 9.63 -43.08 -20.22
CA ALA A 175 8.59 -43.24 -21.22
C ALA A 175 7.34 -42.41 -20.85
N MET A 176 6.78 -41.69 -21.81
CA MET A 176 5.45 -41.08 -21.68
C MET A 176 4.41 -42.18 -21.86
N THR A 177 3.96 -42.77 -20.76
CA THR A 177 2.99 -43.87 -20.79
C THR A 177 1.56 -43.34 -20.88
N ILE A 178 0.74 -44.03 -21.65
CA ILE A 178 -0.72 -43.93 -21.56
C ILE A 178 -1.12 -44.70 -20.28
N GLU A 179 -2.10 -44.19 -19.52
CA GLU A 179 -2.59 -44.88 -18.32
C GLU A 179 -3.10 -46.29 -18.65
N ASP A 180 -2.94 -47.22 -17.71
CA ASP A 180 -3.46 -48.59 -17.88
C ASP A 180 -4.99 -48.54 -18.08
N GLY A 181 -5.48 -49.16 -19.15
CA GLY A 181 -6.89 -49.10 -19.54
C GLY A 181 -7.34 -47.80 -20.24
N ALA A 182 -6.49 -46.79 -20.44
CA ALA A 182 -6.87 -45.63 -21.27
C ALA A 182 -7.02 -46.00 -22.77
N ILE A 183 -6.43 -47.14 -23.16
CA ILE A 183 -6.89 -47.91 -24.30
C ILE A 183 -7.51 -49.19 -23.73
N SER A 184 -8.82 -49.16 -23.50
CA SER A 184 -9.54 -50.28 -22.92
C SER A 184 -10.01 -51.27 -23.98
N ASP A 185 -10.31 -52.48 -23.53
CA ASP A 185 -11.09 -53.45 -24.29
C ASP A 185 -12.37 -52.80 -24.81
N GLU A 186 -13.09 -51.94 -24.07
CA GLU A 186 -14.28 -51.23 -24.59
C GLU A 186 -14.01 -50.38 -25.85
N SER A 187 -12.78 -49.92 -26.04
CA SER A 187 -12.32 -49.18 -27.23
C SER A 187 -12.08 -50.08 -28.45
N PHE A 188 -11.90 -51.39 -28.21
CA PHE A 188 -11.55 -52.43 -29.21
C PHE A 188 -12.29 -53.77 -28.98
N THR A 189 -13.41 -53.80 -28.27
CA THR A 189 -14.12 -55.04 -27.96
C THR A 189 -15.01 -55.38 -29.12
N LEU A 190 -15.08 -56.68 -29.44
CA LEU A 190 -16.21 -57.22 -30.16
C LEU A 190 -17.43 -57.05 -29.25
N PRO A 191 -18.43 -56.23 -29.60
CA PRO A 191 -19.66 -56.23 -28.83
C PRO A 191 -20.29 -57.62 -28.91
N THR A 192 -20.90 -58.02 -27.81
CA THR A 192 -21.43 -59.36 -27.58
C THR A 192 -22.17 -59.92 -28.79
N VAL A 193 -21.62 -60.99 -29.35
CA VAL A 193 -22.19 -61.75 -30.46
C VAL A 193 -23.48 -62.45 -30.03
N GLY A 194 -24.53 -62.27 -30.83
CA GLY A 194 -25.88 -62.76 -30.61
C GLY A 194 -26.70 -62.56 -31.88
N SER A 195 -27.88 -63.17 -32.01
CA SER A 195 -28.58 -63.32 -33.30
C SER A 195 -29.08 -62.04 -33.99
N GLY A 196 -28.53 -60.84 -33.73
CA GLY A 196 -28.82 -59.57 -34.40
C GLY A 196 -27.66 -59.06 -35.27
N PRO A 197 -27.76 -57.83 -35.83
CA PRO A 197 -26.69 -57.22 -36.60
C PRO A 197 -25.42 -57.00 -35.77
N ALA A 198 -24.24 -57.05 -36.41
CA ALA A 198 -22.99 -56.69 -35.75
C ALA A 198 -23.01 -55.23 -35.31
N THR A 199 -22.57 -54.97 -34.08
CA THR A 199 -22.39 -53.61 -33.54
C THR A 199 -20.90 -53.27 -33.46
N GLY A 200 -20.56 -52.00 -33.26
CA GLY A 200 -19.17 -51.55 -33.09
C GLY A 200 -18.28 -51.69 -34.34
N LEU A 201 -17.15 -50.98 -34.38
CA LEU A 201 -16.26 -50.98 -35.56
C LEU A 201 -15.66 -52.37 -35.83
N LEU A 202 -15.08 -53.01 -34.82
CA LEU A 202 -14.46 -54.33 -34.98
C LEU A 202 -15.48 -55.45 -35.19
N GLY A 203 -16.66 -55.38 -34.57
CA GLY A 203 -17.74 -56.34 -34.80
C GLY A 203 -18.24 -56.29 -36.25
N ARG A 204 -18.44 -55.08 -36.80
CA ARG A 204 -18.77 -54.89 -38.23
C ARG A 204 -17.65 -55.42 -39.13
N MET A 205 -16.38 -55.15 -38.82
CA MET A 205 -15.23 -55.66 -39.58
C MET A 205 -15.13 -57.20 -39.52
N GLU A 206 -15.32 -57.80 -38.35
CA GLU A 206 -15.31 -59.25 -38.17
C GLU A 206 -16.46 -59.90 -38.95
N GLN A 207 -17.65 -59.31 -38.92
CA GLN A 207 -18.80 -59.79 -39.69
C GLN A 207 -18.50 -59.81 -41.20
N VAL A 208 -17.92 -58.73 -41.73
CA VAL A 208 -17.51 -58.65 -43.14
C VAL A 208 -16.50 -59.76 -43.45
N TRP A 209 -15.46 -59.90 -42.63
CA TRP A 209 -14.45 -60.95 -42.83
C TRP A 209 -15.08 -62.35 -42.80
N ARG A 210 -15.91 -62.65 -41.80
CA ARG A 210 -16.59 -63.95 -41.67
C ARG A 210 -17.56 -64.22 -42.82
N TYR A 211 -18.25 -63.20 -43.34
CA TYR A 211 -19.12 -63.34 -44.49
C TYR A 211 -18.37 -63.81 -45.75
N PHE A 212 -17.15 -63.31 -45.95
CA PHE A 212 -16.34 -63.69 -47.11
C PHE A 212 -15.55 -65.00 -46.92
N PHE A 213 -15.06 -65.27 -45.71
CA PHE A 213 -14.09 -66.34 -45.49
C PHE A 213 -14.59 -67.50 -44.64
N LYS A 214 -15.76 -67.38 -43.99
CA LYS A 214 -16.33 -68.41 -43.11
C LYS A 214 -17.73 -68.80 -43.56
N LYS A 215 -18.33 -69.75 -42.84
CA LYS A 215 -19.68 -70.20 -43.13
C LYS A 215 -20.65 -69.03 -42.97
N ALA A 216 -21.38 -68.75 -44.03
CA ALA A 216 -22.51 -67.83 -44.04
C ALA A 216 -23.67 -68.49 -44.78
N THR A 217 -24.90 -68.30 -44.29
CA THR A 217 -26.10 -68.88 -44.89
C THR A 217 -27.15 -67.80 -45.09
N LEU A 218 -27.72 -67.72 -46.28
CA LEU A 218 -28.93 -66.95 -46.56
C LEU A 218 -30.11 -67.92 -46.66
N GLY A 219 -31.06 -67.80 -45.73
CA GLY A 219 -32.25 -68.66 -45.71
C GLY A 219 -33.39 -68.01 -44.94
N GLY A 220 -34.61 -68.10 -45.48
CA GLY A 220 -35.79 -67.49 -44.88
C GLY A 220 -35.72 -65.96 -44.76
N GLY A 221 -35.08 -65.28 -45.70
CA GLY A 221 -34.93 -63.82 -45.68
C GLY A 221 -33.94 -63.28 -44.64
N VAL A 222 -33.06 -64.14 -44.09
CA VAL A 222 -32.05 -63.73 -43.09
C VAL A 222 -30.69 -64.30 -43.48
N LEU A 223 -29.70 -63.41 -43.56
CA LEU A 223 -28.30 -63.77 -43.67
C LEU A 223 -27.72 -64.01 -42.27
N ARG A 224 -27.10 -65.17 -42.06
CA ARG A 224 -26.43 -65.54 -40.81
C ARG A 224 -24.94 -65.76 -41.06
N THR A 225 -24.08 -65.19 -40.22
CA THR A 225 -22.67 -65.56 -40.12
C THR A 225 -22.43 -66.40 -38.88
N TYR A 226 -21.52 -67.37 -38.98
CA TYR A 226 -21.28 -68.35 -37.91
C TYR A 226 -19.90 -68.20 -37.28
N ALA A 227 -19.77 -68.73 -36.07
CA ALA A 227 -18.49 -68.94 -35.41
C ALA A 227 -17.67 -70.00 -36.16
N ASP A 228 -16.42 -70.18 -35.74
CA ASP A 228 -15.51 -71.13 -36.35
C ASP A 228 -15.93 -72.60 -36.15
N ASP A 229 -16.86 -72.86 -35.22
CA ASP A 229 -17.52 -74.16 -35.03
C ASP A 229 -18.50 -74.51 -36.17
N GLY A 230 -18.88 -73.54 -37.01
CA GLY A 230 -19.83 -73.70 -38.10
C GLY A 230 -21.28 -73.94 -37.66
N THR A 231 -21.58 -73.84 -36.36
CA THR A 231 -22.88 -74.13 -35.76
C THR A 231 -23.45 -72.94 -34.98
N THR A 232 -22.62 -72.15 -34.31
CA THR A 232 -23.06 -71.00 -33.51
C THR A 232 -23.26 -69.79 -34.41
N VAL A 233 -24.47 -69.23 -34.43
CA VAL A 233 -24.78 -68.00 -35.19
C VAL A 233 -24.27 -66.79 -34.41
N LEU A 234 -23.41 -66.00 -35.02
CA LEU A 234 -22.80 -64.81 -34.40
C LEU A 234 -23.55 -63.52 -34.75
N THR A 235 -24.05 -63.42 -35.98
CA THR A 235 -24.84 -62.27 -36.42
C THR A 235 -25.96 -62.72 -37.33
N SER A 236 -27.05 -61.96 -37.33
CA SER A 236 -28.09 -62.09 -38.34
C SER A 236 -28.51 -60.74 -38.90
N GLN A 237 -28.72 -60.70 -40.20
CA GLN A 237 -29.18 -59.51 -40.92
C GLN A 237 -30.36 -59.88 -41.79
N THR A 238 -31.43 -59.09 -41.73
CA THR A 238 -32.58 -59.27 -42.62
C THR A 238 -32.19 -58.92 -44.05
N VAL A 239 -32.65 -59.73 -44.99
CA VAL A 239 -32.38 -59.57 -46.41
C VAL A 239 -33.69 -59.77 -47.17
N SER A 240 -34.06 -58.79 -47.98
CA SER A 240 -35.18 -58.88 -48.92
C SER A 240 -34.64 -58.98 -50.33
N ASP A 241 -35.20 -59.90 -51.12
CA ASP A 241 -34.81 -60.13 -52.51
C ASP A 241 -36.08 -60.15 -53.38
N ASN A 242 -36.11 -59.34 -54.44
CA ASN A 242 -37.22 -59.26 -55.39
C ASN A 242 -36.90 -59.92 -56.74
N GLY A 243 -35.79 -60.66 -56.84
CA GLY A 243 -35.35 -61.34 -58.06
C GLY A 243 -34.49 -60.49 -59.00
N GLN A 244 -34.30 -59.19 -58.70
CA GLN A 244 -33.37 -58.32 -59.42
C GLN A 244 -32.44 -57.54 -58.47
N THR A 245 -32.94 -57.16 -57.30
CA THR A 245 -32.18 -56.45 -56.28
C THR A 245 -32.31 -57.15 -54.93
N GLN A 246 -31.17 -57.28 -54.26
CA GLN A 246 -31.10 -57.73 -52.88
C GLN A 246 -30.84 -56.52 -51.98
N THR A 247 -31.73 -56.27 -51.03
CA THR A 247 -31.59 -55.21 -50.03
C THR A 247 -31.36 -55.83 -48.65
N ARG A 248 -30.38 -55.30 -47.91
CA ARG A 248 -30.07 -55.75 -46.54
C ARG A 248 -30.59 -54.72 -45.53
N GLY A 249 -31.03 -55.20 -44.37
CA GLY A 249 -31.48 -54.36 -43.25
C GLY A 249 -30.35 -53.50 -42.67
N GLU A 250 -30.71 -52.48 -41.90
CA GLU A 250 -29.75 -51.54 -41.31
C GLU A 250 -28.70 -52.24 -40.43
N ALA A 251 -27.45 -51.80 -40.55
CA ALA A 251 -26.39 -52.20 -39.62
C ALA A 251 -26.57 -51.42 -38.32
N ALA A 252 -26.44 -52.11 -37.18
CA ALA A 252 -26.48 -51.48 -35.86
C ALA A 252 -25.14 -50.78 -35.55
#